data_AF-A0A7J8NG45-F1
#
_entry.id   AF-A0A7J8NG45-F1
#
_cell.length_a   1.000
_cell.length_b   1.000
_cell.length_c   1.000
_cell.angle_alpha   90.00
_cell.angle_beta   90.00
_cell.angle_gamma   90.00
#
_symmetry.space_group_name_H-M   'P 1'
#
loop_
_entity.id
_entity.type
_entity.pdbx_description
1 polymer ?
#
loop_
_entity_poly.entity_id
_entity_poly.type
_entity_poly.pdbx_seq_one_letter_code
_entity_poly.pdbx_strand_id
1 'polypeptide(L)' 'MPCCSLLNGLVDLEAAACLCTAIRANILGINLNIPISLSLLLNVCSRNVPTGFQC' A
#
# COMPACT_ATOMS: atom_id res chain seq x y z
N MET A 1 -7.57 -12.51 5.36
CA MET A 1 -6.23 -11.90 5.35
C MET A 1 -6.29 -10.58 6.13
N PRO A 2 -5.78 -10.51 7.36
CA PRO A 2 -6.02 -9.40 8.30
C PRO A 2 -5.47 -8.02 7.87
N CYS A 3 -4.53 -7.98 6.92
CA CYS A 3 -4.01 -6.72 6.36
C CYS A 3 -5.01 -6.07 5.39
N CYS A 4 -5.65 -6.84 4.50
CA CYS A 4 -6.53 -6.26 3.47
C CYS A 4 -7.81 -5.65 4.04
N SER A 5 -8.27 -6.14 5.19
CA SER A 5 -9.40 -5.52 5.90
C SER A 5 -9.13 -4.08 6.32
N LEU A 6 -7.86 -3.69 6.52
CA LEU A 6 -7.48 -2.32 6.84
C LEU A 6 -7.62 -1.37 5.64
N LEU A 7 -7.57 -1.93 4.42
CA LEU A 7 -7.78 -1.18 3.18
C LEU A 7 -9.24 -1.22 2.73
N ASN A 8 -10.12 -1.92 3.45
CA ASN A 8 -11.50 -2.07 3.05
C ASN A 8 -12.23 -0.73 3.17
N GLY A 9 -13.09 -0.40 2.21
CA GLY A 9 -13.75 0.91 2.14
C GLY A 9 -12.93 2.04 1.51
N LEU A 10 -11.63 1.84 1.25
CA LEU A 10 -10.85 2.73 0.39
C LEU A 10 -10.98 2.28 -1.07
N VAL A 11 -11.04 3.25 -1.98
CA VAL A 11 -10.82 2.97 -3.41
C VAL A 11 -9.34 2.69 -3.66
N ASP A 12 -9.03 2.01 -4.76
CA ASP A 12 -7.67 1.49 -5.00
C ASP A 12 -6.59 2.58 -5.01
N LEU A 13 -6.91 3.76 -5.56
CA LEU A 13 -5.99 4.91 -5.57
C LEU A 13 -5.74 5.49 -4.17
N GLU A 14 -6.79 5.59 -3.34
CA GLU A 14 -6.66 6.07 -1.96
C GLU A 14 -5.84 5.09 -1.12
N ALA A 15 -6.09 3.79 -1.27
CA ALA A 15 -5.31 2.75 -0.59
C ALA A 15 -3.83 2.84 -0.97
N ALA A 16 -3.53 3.04 -2.27
CA ALA A 16 -2.16 3.20 -2.75
C ALA A 16 -1.48 4.46 -2.20
N ALA A 17 -2.17 5.61 -2.26
CA ALA A 17 -1.64 6.87 -1.75
C ALA A 17 -1.43 6.84 -0.23
N CYS A 18 -2.38 6.29 0.52
CA CYS A 18 -2.29 6.14 1.97
C CYS A 18 -1.08 5.28 2.37
N LEU A 19 -0.89 4.12 1.75
CA LEU A 19 0.27 3.27 2.00
C LEU A 19 1.59 3.96 1.61
N CYS A 20 1.63 4.66 0.47
CA CYS A 20 2.79 5.44 0.06
C CYS A 20 3.23 6.43 1.13
N THR A 21 2.29 7.22 1.62
CA THR A 21 2.54 8.21 2.67
C THR A 21 2.99 7.53 3.95
N ALA A 22 2.32 6.45 4.37
CA ALA A 22 2.68 5.72 5.57
C ALA A 22 4.10 5.13 5.52
N ILE A 23 4.51 4.60 4.37
CA ILE A 23 5.86 4.08 4.14
C ILE A 23 6.89 5.22 4.14
N ARG A 24 6.65 6.31 3.39
CA ARG A 24 7.56 7.46 3.29
C ARG A 24 7.76 8.16 4.63
N ALA A 25 6.69 8.31 5.41
CA ALA A 25 6.73 8.92 6.73
C ALA A 25 7.13 7.92 7.84
N ASN A 26 7.40 6.64 7.49
CA ASN A 26 7.72 5.57 8.43
C ASN A 26 6.72 5.45 9.61
N ILE A 27 5.44 5.75 9.34
CA ILE A 27 4.38 5.80 10.36
C ILE A 27 4.10 4.41 10.94
N LEU A 28 4.35 3.37 10.14
CA LEU A 28 4.17 1.98 10.57
C LEU A 28 5.18 1.58 11.66
N GLY A 29 6.24 2.36 11.88
CA GLY A 29 7.28 2.07 12.88
C GLY A 29 8.11 0.83 12.52
N ILE A 30 7.98 0.32 11.29
CA ILE A 30 8.67 -0.87 10.79
C ILE A 30 9.82 -0.39 9.92
N ASN A 31 11.05 -0.72 10.31
CA ASN A 31 12.18 -0.56 9.41
C ASN A 31 12.12 -1.67 8.36
N LEU A 32 11.48 -1.37 7.23
CA LEU A 32 11.40 -2.27 6.08
C LEU A 32 12.79 -2.35 5.42
N ASN A 33 13.69 -3.14 6.00
CA ASN A 33 15.00 -3.44 5.42
C ASN A 33 14.91 -4.48 4.28
N ILE A 34 13.80 -4.47 3.56
CA ILE A 34 13.48 -5.34 2.43
C ILE A 34 12.89 -4.42 1.37
N PRO A 35 13.29 -4.52 0.10
CA PRO A 35 12.68 -3.77 -0.99
C PRO A 35 11.25 -4.27 -1.22
N ILE A 36 10.29 -3.77 -0.42
CA ILE A 36 8.88 -4.07 -0.60
C ILE A 36 8.31 -3.14 -1.66
N SER A 37 7.82 -3.73 -2.75
CA SER A 37 7.05 -3.01 -3.75
C SER A 37 5.64 -2.75 -3.22
N LEU A 38 5.20 -1.49 -3.25
CA LEU A 38 3.81 -1.13 -2.98
C LEU A 38 2.83 -1.92 -3.87
N SER A 39 3.21 -2.16 -5.13
CA SER A 39 2.41 -2.95 -6.05
C SER A 39 2.18 -4.37 -5.54
N LEU A 40 3.18 -4.97 -4.87
CA LEU A 40 3.02 -6.31 -4.28
C LEU A 40 1.99 -6.28 -3.14
N LEU A 41 2.08 -5.31 -2.22
CA LEU A 41 1.14 -5.19 -1.10
C LEU A 41 -0.30 -5.04 -1.57
N LEU A 42 -0.51 -4.22 -2.59
CA LEU A 42 -1.82 -3.95 -3.16
C LEU A 42 -2.35 -5.14 -3.98
N ASN A 43 -1.49 -5.81 -4.76
CA ASN A 43 -1.85 -6.99 -5.53
C ASN A 43 -2.32 -8.15 -4.65
N VAL A 44 -1.67 -8.38 -3.51
CA VAL A 44 -2.10 -9.43 -2.56
C VAL A 44 -3.50 -9.13 -2.01
N CYS A 45 -3.89 -7.86 -1.92
CA CYS A 45 -5.24 -7.43 -1.55
C CYS A 45 -6.20 -7.26 -2.73
N SER A 46 -5.83 -7.74 -3.93
CA SER A 46 -6.61 -7.60 -5.17
C SER A 46 -6.98 -6.15 -5.50
N ARG A 47 -6.09 -5.21 -5.15
CA ARG A 47 -6.22 -3.78 -5.45
C ARG A 47 -5.54 -3.46 -6.77
N ASN A 48 -6.24 -2.75 -7.66
CA ASN A 48 -5.74 -2.35 -8.97
C ASN A 48 -5.38 -0.86 -8.98
N VAL A 49 -4.09 -0.58 -8.96
CA VAL A 49 -3.58 0.79 -9.09
C VAL A 49 -3.47 1.15 -10.57
N PRO A 50 -3.83 2.38 -10.98
CA PRO A 50 -3.66 2.83 -12.35
C PRO A 50 -2.23 2.66 -12.85
N THR A 51 -2.09 2.28 -14.12
CA THR A 51 -0.78 2.20 -14.78
C THR A 51 -0.11 3.57 -14.74
N GLY A 52 1.14 3.61 -14.27
CA GLY A 52 1.90 4.86 -14.14
C GLY A 52 1.73 5.58 -12.79
N PHE A 53 0.98 5.03 -11.83
CA PHE A 53 1.00 5.54 -10.47
C PHE A 53 2.42 5.45 -9.88
N GLN A 54 2.90 6.59 -9.37
CA GLN A 54 4.21 6.68 -8.76
C GLN A 54 4.05 7.00 -7.28
N CYS A 55 4.67 6.14 -6.47
CA CYS A 55 4.88 6.36 -5.07
C CYS A 55 6.05 7.31 -4.89
#